data_AF-A0A842UFB8-F1
#
_entry.id   AF-A0A842UFB8-F1
#
_cell.length_a   1.000
_cell.length_b   1.000
_cell.length_c   1.000
_cell.angle_alpha   90.00
_cell.angle_beta   90.00
_cell.angle_gamma   90.00
#
_symmetry.space_group_name_H-M   'P 1'
#
loop_
_entity.id
_entity.type
_entity.pdbx_description
1 polymer ?
#
loop_
_entity_poly.entity_id
_entity_poly.type
_entity_poly.pdbx_seq_one_letter_code
_entity_poly.pdbx_strand_id
1 'polypeptide(L)'
;MAKKPGRKRKKTGGPPSGGKRKSDREKKLDNQYKKRKQHLKKSRFLKTIRESPESITVLKHIMEGIGQEVESMSFDRSLAEQRGEQTSMISNRIIQGYKAIGEAWLKRKDQISDAELDLTSPAFRNLLQLIIETIKECMYIAEIPQEEIKLVLTKTAQKMNTEAWLIRARKRMRGEDDVAAG
;
A
#
# COMPACT_ATOMS: atom_id res chain seq x y z
N MET A 1 -76.52 -22.07 -44.66
CA MET A 1 -75.07 -21.76 -44.80
C MET A 1 -74.38 -22.03 -43.46
N ALA A 2 -73.39 -22.92 -43.47
CA ALA A 2 -72.77 -23.52 -42.28
C ALA A 2 -71.65 -22.65 -41.69
N LYS A 3 -71.56 -22.55 -40.35
CA LYS A 3 -70.35 -22.13 -39.62
C LYS A 3 -70.04 -23.16 -38.52
N LYS A 4 -68.93 -23.88 -38.69
CA LYS A 4 -68.38 -24.85 -37.73
C LYS A 4 -67.86 -24.14 -36.46
N PRO A 5 -68.06 -24.69 -35.25
CA PRO A 5 -67.48 -24.12 -34.03
C PRO A 5 -65.99 -24.44 -33.92
N GLY A 6 -65.20 -23.42 -33.59
CA GLY A 6 -63.73 -23.49 -33.44
C GLY A 6 -63.29 -24.34 -32.25
N ARG A 7 -62.37 -25.28 -32.52
CA ARG A 7 -61.75 -26.17 -31.53
C ARG A 7 -60.68 -25.41 -30.74
N LYS A 8 -60.94 -25.11 -29.46
CA LYS A 8 -59.94 -24.52 -28.54
C LYS A 8 -58.77 -25.51 -28.34
N ARG A 9 -57.55 -25.08 -28.70
CA ARG A 9 -56.30 -25.81 -28.40
C ARG A 9 -56.05 -25.81 -26.89
N LYS A 10 -56.02 -26.99 -26.29
CA LYS A 10 -55.60 -27.26 -24.90
C LYS A 10 -54.12 -26.91 -24.79
N LYS A 11 -53.76 -25.88 -24.00
CA LYS A 11 -52.37 -25.59 -23.63
C LYS A 11 -51.84 -26.80 -22.86
N THR A 12 -50.99 -27.61 -23.49
CA THR A 12 -50.19 -28.63 -22.82
C THR A 12 -49.21 -27.93 -21.91
N GLY A 13 -49.40 -28.07 -20.60
CA GLY A 13 -48.40 -27.65 -19.61
C GLY A 13 -47.11 -28.39 -19.88
N GLY A 14 -46.08 -27.66 -20.27
CA GLY A 14 -44.71 -28.18 -20.27
C GLY A 14 -44.30 -28.57 -18.85
N PRO A 15 -43.40 -29.54 -18.68
CA PRO A 15 -42.95 -29.95 -17.36
C PRO A 15 -42.32 -28.75 -16.63
N PRO A 16 -42.56 -28.55 -15.32
CA PRO A 16 -41.85 -27.53 -14.58
C PRO A 16 -40.36 -27.85 -14.67
N SER A 17 -39.57 -26.88 -15.15
CA SER A 17 -38.12 -27.01 -15.23
C SER A 17 -37.59 -27.32 -13.84
N GLY A 18 -37.22 -28.59 -13.60
CA GLY A 18 -36.61 -29.03 -12.37
C GLY A 18 -35.29 -28.31 -12.18
N GLY A 19 -35.30 -27.22 -11.42
CA GLY A 19 -34.09 -26.63 -10.88
C GLY A 19 -33.42 -27.72 -10.06
N LYS A 20 -32.32 -28.28 -10.58
CA LYS A 20 -31.52 -29.29 -9.89
C LYS A 20 -31.20 -28.74 -8.50
N ARG A 21 -31.85 -29.27 -7.46
CA ARG A 21 -31.54 -28.96 -6.06
C ARG A 21 -30.09 -29.38 -5.87
N LYS A 22 -29.18 -28.39 -5.79
CA LYS A 22 -27.76 -28.63 -5.49
C LYS A 22 -27.67 -29.52 -4.26
N SER A 23 -26.82 -30.54 -4.31
CA SER A 23 -26.59 -31.42 -3.17
C SER A 23 -26.07 -30.61 -1.97
N ASP A 24 -26.29 -31.09 -0.75
CA ASP A 24 -25.85 -30.35 0.44
C ASP A 24 -24.34 -30.16 0.52
N ARG A 25 -23.57 -31.04 -0.14
CA ARG A 25 -22.13 -30.89 -0.35
C ARG A 25 -21.80 -29.71 -1.28
N GLU A 26 -22.54 -29.56 -2.38
CA GLU A 26 -22.41 -28.42 -3.30
C GLU A 26 -22.82 -27.10 -2.63
N LYS A 27 -23.87 -27.11 -1.79
CA LYS A 27 -24.25 -25.92 -1.01
C LYS A 27 -23.18 -25.51 0.01
N LYS A 28 -22.56 -26.48 0.70
CA LYS A 28 -21.46 -26.22 1.64
C LYS A 28 -20.22 -25.64 0.93
N LEU A 29 -19.83 -26.21 -0.22
CA LEU A 29 -18.73 -25.72 -1.05
C LEU A 29 -19.00 -24.29 -1.57
N ASP A 30 -20.21 -24.04 -2.08
CA ASP A 30 -20.61 -22.70 -2.56
C ASP A 30 -20.57 -21.65 -1.43
N ASN A 31 -20.97 -22.06 -0.21
CA ASN A 31 -20.91 -21.18 0.97
C ASN A 31 -19.45 -20.89 1.39
N GLN A 32 -18.57 -21.89 1.41
CA GLN A 32 -17.14 -21.69 1.69
C GLN A 32 -16.50 -20.77 0.63
N TYR A 33 -16.83 -20.96 -0.64
CA TYR A 33 -16.34 -20.11 -1.72
C TYR A 33 -16.78 -18.65 -1.54
N LYS A 34 -18.06 -18.43 -1.20
CA LYS A 34 -18.60 -17.09 -0.90
C LYS A 34 -17.91 -16.44 0.29
N LYS A 35 -17.72 -17.18 1.39
CA LYS A 35 -16.99 -16.70 2.58
C LYS A 35 -15.55 -16.33 2.25
N ARG A 36 -14.84 -17.17 1.50
CA ARG A 36 -13.47 -16.90 1.03
C ARG A 36 -13.43 -15.63 0.18
N LYS A 37 -14.35 -15.48 -0.78
CA LYS A 37 -14.41 -14.29 -1.66
C LYS A 37 -14.69 -13.01 -0.85
N GLN A 38 -15.54 -13.07 0.17
CA GLN A 38 -15.80 -11.94 1.06
C GLN A 38 -14.58 -11.61 1.94
N HIS A 39 -13.90 -12.61 2.47
CA HIS A 39 -12.68 -12.42 3.26
C HIS A 39 -11.58 -11.74 2.43
N LEU A 40 -11.36 -12.20 1.19
CA LEU A 40 -10.41 -11.59 0.26
C LEU A 40 -10.77 -10.13 -0.08
N LYS A 41 -12.07 -9.81 -0.22
CA LYS A 41 -12.53 -8.43 -0.47
C LYS A 41 -12.30 -7.50 0.73
N LYS A 42 -12.33 -8.04 1.95
CA LYS A 42 -12.11 -7.28 3.19
C LYS A 42 -10.64 -7.19 3.59
N SER A 43 -9.75 -7.92 2.92
CA SER A 43 -8.33 -7.92 3.24
C SER A 43 -7.73 -6.53 3.00
N ARG A 44 -7.30 -5.89 4.10
CA ARG A 44 -6.60 -4.60 4.07
C ARG A 44 -5.32 -4.71 3.24
N PHE A 45 -4.58 -5.80 3.40
CA PHE A 45 -3.36 -6.08 2.63
C PHE A 45 -3.58 -6.10 1.11
N LEU A 46 -4.59 -6.86 0.64
CA LEU A 46 -4.89 -6.93 -0.79
C LEU A 46 -5.42 -5.62 -1.36
N LYS A 47 -6.10 -4.82 -0.54
CA LYS A 47 -6.53 -3.48 -0.93
C LYS A 47 -5.31 -2.57 -1.14
N THR A 48 -4.40 -2.53 -0.17
CA THR A 48 -3.17 -1.73 -0.22
C THR A 48 -2.31 -2.09 -1.44
N ILE A 49 -2.13 -3.38 -1.73
CA ILE A 49 -1.36 -3.82 -2.93
C ILE A 49 -2.02 -3.37 -4.22
N ARG A 50 -3.36 -3.42 -4.31
CA ARG A 50 -4.07 -3.02 -5.54
C ARG A 50 -4.05 -1.52 -5.77
N GLU A 51 -4.14 -0.73 -4.71
CA GLU A 51 -4.22 0.73 -4.78
C GLU A 51 -2.83 1.37 -4.90
N SER A 52 -1.82 0.81 -4.24
CA SER A 52 -0.47 1.36 -4.24
C SER A 52 0.57 0.25 -4.04
N PRO A 53 0.89 -0.53 -5.10
CA PRO A 53 1.80 -1.67 -5.00
C PRO A 53 3.21 -1.26 -4.59
N GLU A 54 3.66 -0.07 -5.01
CA GLU A 54 4.97 0.51 -4.66
C GLU A 54 4.99 1.16 -3.26
N SER A 55 3.86 1.16 -2.54
CA SER A 55 3.81 1.79 -1.23
C SER A 55 4.63 1.01 -0.21
N ILE A 56 5.44 1.74 0.56
CA ILE A 56 6.16 1.24 1.74
C ILE A 56 5.22 0.54 2.73
N THR A 57 3.94 0.90 2.73
CA THR A 57 2.92 0.25 3.54
C THR A 57 2.74 -1.23 3.20
N VAL A 58 2.95 -1.66 1.94
CA VAL A 58 2.86 -3.07 1.53
C VAL A 58 3.90 -3.92 2.27
N LEU A 59 5.16 -3.47 2.28
CA LEU A 59 6.25 -4.16 2.98
C LEU A 59 5.99 -4.25 4.47
N LYS A 60 5.46 -3.18 5.09
CA LYS A 60 5.04 -3.20 6.49
C LYS A 60 3.99 -4.27 6.78
N HIS A 61 2.94 -4.37 5.96
CA HIS A 61 1.92 -5.41 6.14
C HIS A 61 2.46 -6.83 5.94
N ILE A 62 3.44 -7.03 5.04
CA ILE A 62 4.11 -8.33 4.87
C ILE A 62 4.89 -8.70 6.13
N MET A 63 5.68 -7.77 6.66
CA MET A 63 6.45 -8.00 7.89
C MET A 63 5.54 -8.31 9.08
N GLU A 64 4.43 -7.57 9.23
CA GLU A 64 3.43 -7.83 10.26
C GLU A 64 2.77 -9.21 10.09
N GLY A 65 2.42 -9.59 8.87
CA GLY A 65 1.81 -10.90 8.58
C GLY A 65 2.76 -12.07 8.85
N ILE A 66 4.02 -11.98 8.42
CA ILE A 66 5.02 -13.02 8.72
C ILE A 66 5.29 -13.06 10.22
N GLY A 67 5.40 -11.91 10.89
CA GLY A 67 5.61 -11.84 12.34
C GLY A 67 4.48 -12.51 13.13
N GLN A 68 3.22 -12.23 12.78
CA GLN A 68 2.06 -12.87 13.40
C GLN A 68 2.07 -14.39 13.24
N GLU A 69 2.39 -14.89 12.05
CA GLU A 69 2.48 -16.33 11.79
C GLU A 69 3.63 -16.97 12.57
N VAL A 70 4.79 -16.30 12.65
CA VAL A 70 5.94 -16.77 13.44
C VAL A 70 5.60 -16.85 14.92
N GLU A 71 4.93 -15.85 15.48
CA GLU A 71 4.47 -15.88 16.88
C GLU A 71 3.44 -16.99 17.11
N SER A 72 2.51 -17.22 16.17
CA SER A 72 1.58 -18.35 16.24
C SER A 72 2.32 -19.69 16.24
N MET A 73 3.33 -19.86 15.39
CA MET A 73 4.16 -21.07 15.35
C MET A 73 4.98 -21.24 16.64
N SER A 74 5.47 -20.15 17.24
CA SER A 74 6.17 -20.18 18.53
C SER A 74 5.26 -20.67 19.65
N PHE A 75 3.99 -20.25 19.65
CA PHE A 75 2.99 -20.76 20.57
C PHE A 75 2.72 -22.26 20.33
N ASP A 76 2.49 -22.68 19.08
CA ASP A 76 2.27 -24.08 18.73
C ASP A 76 3.47 -24.97 19.12
N ARG A 77 4.69 -24.45 18.95
CA ARG A 77 5.92 -25.10 19.41
C ARG A 77 5.89 -25.34 20.91
N SER A 78 5.49 -24.34 21.71
CA SER A 78 5.43 -24.47 23.17
C SER A 78 4.43 -25.55 23.61
N LEU A 79 3.31 -25.68 22.91
CA LEU A 79 2.32 -26.73 23.16
C LEU A 79 2.85 -28.11 22.77
N ALA A 80 3.55 -28.22 21.65
CA ALA A 80 4.18 -29.46 21.21
C ALA A 80 5.28 -29.92 22.19
N GLU A 81 6.09 -28.99 22.70
CA GLU A 81 7.09 -29.26 23.74
C GLU A 81 6.44 -29.79 25.03
N GLN A 82 5.32 -29.19 25.48
CA GLN A 82 4.57 -29.67 26.64
C GLN A 82 4.02 -31.10 26.47
N ARG A 83 3.74 -31.50 25.24
CA ARG A 83 3.25 -32.86 24.90
C ARG A 83 4.37 -33.87 24.68
N GLY A 84 5.64 -33.45 24.74
CA GLY A 84 6.79 -34.28 24.40
C GLY A 84 6.87 -34.61 22.90
N GLU A 85 6.22 -33.82 22.05
CA GLU A 85 6.23 -33.98 20.60
C GLU A 85 7.52 -33.38 19.99
N GLN A 86 7.91 -33.88 18.82
CA GLN A 86 9.09 -33.38 18.12
C GLN A 86 8.85 -31.96 17.56
N THR A 87 9.68 -31.00 17.98
CA THR A 87 9.51 -29.57 17.63
C THR A 87 10.49 -29.05 16.60
N SER A 88 11.45 -29.87 16.16
CA SER A 88 12.51 -29.49 15.21
C SER A 88 11.95 -28.87 13.93
N MET A 89 10.87 -29.43 13.38
CA MET A 89 10.22 -28.92 12.17
C MET A 89 9.57 -27.55 12.38
N ILE A 90 8.98 -27.31 13.55
CA ILE A 90 8.35 -26.03 13.89
C ILE A 90 9.44 -24.97 14.07
N SER A 91 10.51 -25.31 14.80
CA SER A 91 11.68 -24.45 14.98
C SER A 91 12.33 -24.04 13.66
N ASN A 92 12.48 -24.96 12.71
CA ASN A 92 13.02 -24.65 11.39
C ASN A 92 12.13 -23.66 10.60
N ARG A 93 10.80 -23.78 10.70
CA ARG A 93 9.86 -22.85 10.07
C ARG A 93 9.91 -21.47 10.71
N ILE A 94 10.03 -21.40 12.04
CA ILE A 94 10.22 -20.15 12.79
C ILE A 94 11.49 -19.44 12.33
N ILE A 95 12.62 -20.16 12.24
CA ILE A 95 13.90 -19.61 11.76
C ILE A 95 13.78 -19.05 10.34
N GLN A 96 13.10 -19.78 9.43
CA GLN A 96 12.85 -19.31 8.07
C GLN A 96 11.98 -18.04 8.06
N GLY A 97 10.96 -17.97 8.93
CA GLY A 97 10.14 -16.78 9.09
C GLY A 97 10.94 -15.56 9.56
N TYR A 98 11.76 -15.71 10.61
CA TYR A 98 12.63 -14.61 11.07
C TYR A 98 13.65 -14.19 10.01
N LYS A 99 14.21 -15.13 9.25
CA LYS A 99 15.11 -14.81 8.12
C LYS A 99 14.38 -13.97 7.07
N ALA A 100 13.16 -14.35 6.69
CA ALA A 100 12.37 -13.59 5.72
C ALA A 100 12.04 -12.17 6.22
N ILE A 101 11.72 -12.00 7.50
CA ILE A 101 11.53 -10.67 8.12
C ILE A 101 12.83 -9.87 8.10
N GLY A 102 13.97 -10.49 8.42
CA GLY A 102 15.28 -9.86 8.39
C GLY A 102 15.68 -9.36 7.01
N GLU A 103 15.50 -10.19 5.98
CA GLU A 103 15.76 -9.79 4.58
C GLU A 103 14.83 -8.65 4.13
N ALA A 104 13.55 -8.70 4.49
CA ALA A 104 12.59 -7.64 4.20
C ALA A 104 12.95 -6.32 4.92
N TRP A 105 13.42 -6.41 6.17
CA TRP A 105 13.85 -5.25 6.95
C TRP A 105 15.15 -4.63 6.41
N LEU A 106 16.13 -5.45 6.03
CA LEU A 106 17.37 -4.94 5.42
C LEU A 106 17.08 -4.19 4.13
N LYS A 107 16.27 -4.76 3.23
CA LYS A 107 15.82 -4.08 2.01
C LYS A 107 15.11 -2.75 2.30
N ARG A 108 14.31 -2.70 3.37
CA ARG A 108 13.68 -1.46 3.82
C ARG A 108 14.70 -0.43 4.28
N LYS A 109 15.67 -0.86 5.07
CA LYS A 109 16.74 0.01 5.55
C LYS A 109 17.51 0.59 4.37
N ASP A 110 17.88 -0.24 3.41
CA ASP A 110 18.56 0.20 2.18
C ASP A 110 17.70 1.21 1.40
N GLN A 111 16.41 0.94 1.18
CA GLN A 111 15.50 1.90 0.52
C GLN A 111 15.35 3.24 1.25
N ILE A 112 15.37 3.24 2.59
CA ILE A 112 15.26 4.46 3.39
C ILE A 112 16.61 5.19 3.41
N SER A 113 17.72 4.46 3.47
CA SER A 113 19.07 4.99 3.47
C SER A 113 19.49 5.54 2.09
N ASP A 114 19.04 4.92 1.01
CA ASP A 114 19.23 5.36 -0.38
C ASP A 114 18.23 6.43 -0.82
N ALA A 115 17.28 6.81 0.04
CA ALA A 115 16.42 7.97 -0.19
C ALA A 115 17.18 9.29 0.02
N GLU A 116 18.37 9.41 -0.58
CA GLU A 116 18.97 10.71 -0.85
C GLU A 116 17.99 11.50 -1.72
N LEU A 117 17.42 12.54 -1.13
CA LEU A 117 16.47 13.40 -1.82
C LEU A 117 17.21 14.09 -2.98
N ASP A 118 16.90 13.67 -4.19
CA ASP A 118 17.53 14.22 -5.39
C ASP A 118 17.02 15.64 -5.63
N LEU A 119 17.87 16.62 -5.28
CA LEU A 119 17.65 18.06 -5.49
C LEU A 119 17.56 18.44 -6.97
N THR A 120 17.96 17.57 -7.87
CA THR A 120 17.87 17.79 -9.31
C THR A 120 16.62 17.16 -9.93
N SER A 121 15.89 16.33 -9.18
CA SER A 121 14.72 15.61 -9.66
C SER A 121 13.60 16.56 -10.10
N PRO A 122 12.82 16.20 -11.15
CA PRO A 122 11.67 16.98 -11.57
C PRO A 122 10.64 17.17 -10.45
N ALA A 123 10.46 16.17 -9.58
CA ALA A 123 9.55 16.23 -8.45
C ALA A 123 9.97 17.32 -7.44
N PHE A 124 11.25 17.39 -7.09
CA PHE A 124 11.77 18.43 -6.21
C PHE A 124 11.64 19.82 -6.85
N ARG A 125 11.94 19.95 -8.15
CA ARG A 125 11.79 21.23 -8.87
C ARG A 125 10.35 21.74 -8.86
N ASN A 126 9.37 20.86 -9.08
CA ASN A 126 7.96 21.22 -9.03
C ASN A 126 7.52 21.65 -7.63
N LEU A 127 7.96 20.93 -6.59
CA LEU A 127 7.68 21.31 -5.20
C LEU A 127 8.31 22.66 -4.84
N LEU A 128 9.58 22.86 -5.21
CA LEU A 128 10.28 24.11 -4.98
C LEU A 128 9.61 25.28 -5.71
N GLN A 129 9.18 25.07 -6.95
CA GLN A 129 8.42 26.06 -7.70
C GLN A 129 7.13 26.44 -6.98
N LEU A 130 6.35 25.46 -6.50
CA LEU A 130 5.13 25.71 -5.72
C LEU A 130 5.42 26.53 -4.44
N ILE A 131 6.51 26.23 -3.74
CA ILE A 131 6.92 26.98 -2.54
C ILE A 131 7.26 28.43 -2.92
N ILE A 132 8.02 28.66 -4.00
CA ILE A 132 8.38 29.99 -4.48
C ILE A 132 7.13 30.78 -4.92
N GLU A 133 6.20 30.13 -5.61
CA GLU A 133 4.91 30.71 -6.00
C GLU A 133 4.09 31.12 -4.77
N THR A 134 4.01 30.26 -3.76
CA THR A 134 3.32 30.56 -2.49
C THR A 134 3.95 31.75 -1.76
N ILE A 135 5.29 31.81 -1.70
CA ILE A 135 6.00 32.94 -1.10
C ILE A 135 5.69 34.23 -1.86
N LYS A 136 5.70 34.17 -3.20
CA LYS A 136 5.37 35.32 -4.06
C LYS A 136 3.95 35.81 -3.81
N GLU A 137 2.98 34.91 -3.66
CA GLU A 137 1.60 35.25 -3.29
C GLU A 137 1.51 35.93 -1.93
N CYS A 138 2.22 35.41 -0.92
CA CYS A 138 2.31 36.04 0.39
C CYS A 138 2.90 37.46 0.32
N MET A 139 3.91 37.69 -0.53
CA MET A 139 4.50 39.02 -0.73
C MET A 139 3.52 39.98 -1.42
N TYR A 140 2.67 39.50 -2.33
CA TYR A 140 1.60 40.31 -2.90
C TYR A 140 0.55 40.69 -1.87
N ILE A 141 0.15 39.75 -1.01
CA ILE A 141 -0.80 40.00 0.09
C ILE A 141 -0.22 41.00 1.10
N ALA A 142 1.08 40.96 1.33
CA ALA A 142 1.81 41.92 2.17
C ALA A 142 2.07 43.28 1.49
N GLU A 143 1.48 43.53 0.32
CA GLU A 143 1.58 44.79 -0.43
C GLU A 143 3.03 45.18 -0.79
N ILE A 144 3.93 44.21 -0.92
CA ILE A 144 5.32 44.47 -1.29
C ILE A 144 5.36 44.93 -2.76
N PRO A 145 6.08 46.01 -3.10
CA PRO A 145 6.21 46.48 -4.47
C PRO A 145 6.74 45.40 -5.43
N GLN A 146 6.19 45.33 -6.64
CA GLN A 146 6.55 44.28 -7.61
C GLN A 146 8.04 44.24 -7.95
N GLU A 147 8.71 45.40 -7.98
CA GLU A 147 10.15 45.49 -8.25
C GLU A 147 10.98 44.87 -7.12
N GLU A 148 10.54 45.01 -5.87
CA GLU A 148 11.19 44.37 -4.72
C GLU A 148 10.95 42.86 -4.73
N ILE A 149 9.74 42.40 -5.07
CA ILE A 149 9.44 40.97 -5.23
C ILE A 149 10.35 40.36 -6.31
N LYS A 150 10.45 40.98 -7.49
CA LYS A 150 11.34 40.52 -8.57
C LYS A 150 12.79 40.48 -8.12
N LEU A 151 13.25 41.49 -7.39
CA LEU A 151 14.61 41.57 -6.86
C LEU A 151 14.90 40.43 -5.87
N VAL A 152 13.99 40.16 -4.93
CA VAL A 152 14.12 39.09 -3.95
C VAL A 152 14.13 37.72 -4.62
N LEU A 153 13.23 37.47 -5.56
CA LEU A 153 13.19 36.20 -6.30
C LEU A 153 14.45 35.99 -7.15
N THR A 154 14.94 37.04 -7.79
CA THR A 154 16.20 36.99 -8.58
C THR A 154 17.40 36.68 -7.70
N LYS A 155 17.54 37.39 -6.57
CA LYS A 155 18.63 37.15 -5.61
C LYS A 155 18.54 35.75 -5.00
N THR A 156 17.33 35.27 -4.73
CA THR A 156 17.09 33.91 -4.23
C THR A 156 17.54 32.87 -5.26
N ALA A 157 17.13 33.01 -6.52
CA ALA A 157 17.54 32.10 -7.60
C ALA A 157 19.07 32.08 -7.79
N GLN A 158 19.72 33.25 -7.77
CA GLN A 158 21.18 33.35 -7.85
C GLN A 158 21.88 32.62 -6.70
N LYS A 159 21.39 32.77 -5.47
CA LYS A 159 21.95 32.05 -4.31
C LYS A 159 21.76 30.54 -4.42
N MET A 160 20.59 30.10 -4.85
CA MET A 160 20.24 28.68 -4.96
C MET A 160 20.96 27.96 -6.09
N ASN A 161 21.34 28.67 -7.15
CA ASN A 161 22.06 28.10 -8.29
C ASN A 161 23.59 27.95 -8.05
N THR A 162 24.05 28.11 -6.81
CA THR A 162 25.47 27.92 -6.46
C THR A 162 25.74 26.49 -5.99
N GLU A 163 26.91 25.95 -6.35
CA GLU A 163 27.34 24.62 -5.90
C GLU A 163 27.44 24.55 -4.37
N ALA A 164 27.89 25.64 -3.73
CA ALA A 164 27.93 25.76 -2.28
C ALA A 164 26.54 25.62 -1.62
N TRP A 165 25.48 26.16 -2.25
CA TRP A 165 24.12 25.98 -1.77
C TRP A 165 23.65 24.53 -1.89
N LEU A 166 23.94 23.87 -3.01
CA LEU A 166 23.59 22.45 -3.22
C LEU A 166 24.28 21.54 -2.20
N ILE A 167 25.57 21.75 -1.94
CA ILE A 167 26.32 21.00 -0.92
C ILE A 167 25.71 21.21 0.47
N ARG A 168 25.44 22.47 0.83
CA ARG A 168 24.81 22.79 2.12
C ARG A 168 23.40 22.19 2.24
N ALA A 169 22.60 22.27 1.19
CA ALA A 169 21.26 21.68 1.17
C ALA A 169 21.31 20.16 1.36
N ARG A 170 22.23 19.47 0.67
CA ARG A 170 22.45 18.03 0.84
C ARG A 170 22.86 17.68 2.28
N LYS A 171 23.81 18.41 2.85
CA LYS A 171 24.27 18.22 4.23
C LYS A 171 23.14 18.40 5.24
N ARG A 172 22.32 19.45 5.07
CA ARG A 172 21.17 19.73 5.93
C ARG A 172 20.09 18.66 5.84
N MET A 173 19.84 18.11 4.66
CA MET A 173 18.87 17.02 4.48
C MET A 173 19.34 15.70 5.11
N ARG A 174 20.65 15.47 5.18
CA ARG A 174 21.23 14.31 5.89
C ARG A 174 21.23 14.46 7.41
N GLY A 175 20.87 15.64 7.93
CA GLY A 175 20.97 15.94 9.37
C GLY A 175 22.41 16.10 9.86
N GLU A 176 23.35 16.28 8.94
CA GLU A 176 24.79 16.44 9.23
C GLU A 176 25.17 17.91 9.51
N ASP A 177 24.22 18.84 9.40
CA ASP A 177 24.41 20.20 9.86
C ASP A 177 24.33 20.22 11.39
N ASP A 178 25.50 20.30 12.03
CA ASP A 178 25.63 20.78 13.40
C ASP A 178 24.91 22.12 13.50
N VAL A 179 23.71 22.12 14.06
CA VAL A 179 23.07 23.32 14.56
C VAL A 179 23.91 23.76 15.75
N ALA A 180 24.92 24.59 15.48
CA ALA A 180 25.25 25.67 16.39
C ALA A 180 23.94 26.46 16.57
N ALA A 181 23.22 26.13 17.64
CA ALA A 181 22.13 26.95 18.13
C ALA A 181 22.71 28.32 18.46
N GLY A 182 22.27 29.34 17.71
CA GLY A 182 22.67 30.73 17.84
C GLY A 182 21.92 31.57 16.82
#